data_AF-A0A4Q5ZHP9-F1
#
_entry.id   AF-A0A4Q5ZHP9-F1
#
_cell.length_a   1.000
_cell.length_b   1.000
_cell.length_c   1.000
_cell.angle_alpha   90.00
_cell.angle_beta   90.00
_cell.angle_gamma   90.00
#
_symmetry.space_group_name_H-M   'P 1'
#
loop_
_entity.id
_entity.type
_entity.pdbx_description
1 polymer ?
#
loop_
_entity_poly.entity_id
_entity_poly.type
_entity_poly.pdbx_seq_one_letter_code
_entity_poly.pdbx_strand_id
1 'polypeptide(L)' 'RPLWKPMHLQPVFADSPYYGSNISELLFEKGLCLPSGSNLTPENLTKVIQAIKNAVKH' A
#
# COMPACT_ATOMS: atom_id res chain seq x y z
N ARG A 1 -6.13 -1.15 0.53
CA ARG A 1 -5.79 -0.31 -0.64
C ARG A 1 -4.29 -0.42 -0.86
N PRO A 2 -3.79 -0.66 -2.08
CA PRO A 2 -2.34 -0.65 -2.33
C PRO A 2 -1.75 0.73 -2.04
N LEU A 3 -0.43 0.83 -1.97
CA LEU A 3 0.25 2.12 -1.90
C LEU A 3 0.02 2.93 -3.19
N TRP A 4 0.57 4.13 -3.25
CA TRP A 4 0.49 4.96 -4.45
C TRP A 4 1.25 4.31 -5.60
N LYS A 5 0.61 4.18 -6.77
CA LYS A 5 1.28 3.73 -7.98
C LYS A 5 2.34 4.77 -8.38
N PRO A 6 3.62 4.38 -8.52
CA PRO A 6 4.70 5.31 -8.82
C PRO A 6 4.42 6.15 -10.08
N MET A 7 4.85 7.41 -10.05
CA MET A 7 4.57 8.37 -11.13
C MET A 7 5.16 7.93 -12.47
N HIS A 8 6.37 7.37 -12.47
CA HIS A 8 7.04 6.87 -13.67
C HIS A 8 6.37 5.65 -14.31
N LEU A 9 5.40 5.03 -13.63
CA LEU A 9 4.57 3.95 -14.18
C LEU A 9 3.20 4.45 -14.69
N GLN A 10 2.92 5.75 -14.61
CA GLN A 10 1.67 6.31 -15.11
C GLN A 10 1.81 6.69 -16.58
N PRO A 11 0.81 6.41 -17.44
CA PRO A 11 0.87 6.76 -18.86
C PRO A 11 1.14 8.24 -19.12
N VAL A 12 0.64 9.13 -18.26
CA VAL A 12 0.84 10.58 -18.39
C VAL A 12 2.29 11.04 -18.20
N PHE A 13 3.16 10.19 -17.63
CA PHE A 13 4.59 10.48 -17.43
C PHE A 13 5.49 9.57 -18.27
N ALA A 14 4.98 8.92 -19.32
CA ALA A 14 5.76 7.98 -20.15
C ALA A 14 7.04 8.60 -20.74
N ASP A 15 7.01 9.89 -21.09
CA ASP A 15 8.14 10.60 -21.69
C ASP A 15 8.97 11.40 -20.66
N SER A 16 8.65 11.30 -19.36
CA SER A 16 9.39 12.01 -18.31
C SER A 16 10.62 11.22 -17.86
N PRO A 17 11.78 11.88 -17.64
CA PRO A 17 12.95 11.18 -17.15
C PRO A 17 12.72 10.65 -15.74
N TYR A 18 13.13 9.42 -15.50
CA TYR A 18 13.05 8.76 -14.21
C TYR A 18 14.46 8.43 -13.70
N TYR A 19 14.72 8.76 -12.43
CA TYR A 19 15.98 8.46 -11.76
C TYR A 19 15.66 7.69 -10.48
N GLY A 20 16.18 6.46 -10.39
CA GLY A 20 15.95 5.60 -9.23
C GLY A 20 15.97 4.12 -9.61
N SER A 21 15.58 3.30 -8.66
CA SER A 21 15.40 1.85 -8.82
C SER A 21 13.96 1.45 -8.52
N ASN A 22 13.65 0.17 -8.64
CA ASN A 22 12.31 -0.39 -8.48
C ASN A 22 11.72 -0.38 -7.04
N ILE A 23 12.28 0.39 -6.09
CA ILE A 23 11.79 0.40 -4.70
C ILE A 23 10.33 0.84 -4.60
N SER A 24 9.94 1.90 -5.31
CA SER A 24 8.56 2.40 -5.28
C SER A 24 7.58 1.43 -5.95
N GLU A 25 8.04 0.67 -6.95
CA GLU A 25 7.28 -0.40 -7.61
C GLU A 25 7.05 -1.57 -6.65
N LEU A 26 8.11 -2.03 -5.99
CA LEU A 26 8.05 -3.10 -4.99
C LEU A 26 7.11 -2.73 -3.83
N LEU A 27 7.16 -1.47 -3.38
CA LEU A 27 6.26 -0.94 -2.36
C LEU A 27 4.81 -0.89 -2.84
N PHE A 28 4.56 -0.53 -4.10
CA PHE A 28 3.22 -0.57 -4.68
C PHE A 28 2.65 -1.99 -4.75
N GLU A 29 3.47 -2.96 -5.16
CA GLU A 29 3.08 -4.37 -5.32
C GLU A 29 2.84 -5.08 -3.99
N LYS A 30 3.70 -4.82 -2.98
CA LYS A 30 3.68 -5.55 -1.70
C LYS A 30 3.07 -4.77 -0.55
N GLY A 31 2.93 -3.46 -0.69
CA GLY A 31 2.47 -2.58 0.38
C GLY A 31 0.96 -2.44 0.44
N LEU A 32 0.44 -2.30 1.65
CA LEU A 32 -0.99 -2.13 1.92
C LEU A 32 -1.22 -0.96 2.89
N CYS A 33 -2.06 0.00 2.51
CA CYS A 33 -2.59 0.98 3.44
C CYS A 33 -3.68 0.34 4.30
N LEU A 34 -3.52 0.42 5.62
CA LEU A 34 -4.46 -0.06 6.62
C LEU A 34 -5.37 1.06 7.14
N PRO A 35 -6.57 0.74 7.66
CA PRO A 35 -7.39 1.72 8.37
C PRO A 35 -6.64 2.35 9.55
N SER A 36 -6.49 3.67 9.52
CA SER A 36 -5.71 4.44 10.51
C SER A 36 -6.40 5.76 10.91
N GLY A 37 -7.71 5.86 10.74
CA GLY A 37 -8.47 7.07 11.06
C GLY A 37 -8.51 7.36 12.57
N SER A 38 -8.64 8.64 12.94
CA SER A 38 -8.69 9.09 14.35
C SER A 38 -9.86 8.50 15.14
N ASN A 39 -10.92 8.08 14.46
CA ASN A 39 -12.12 7.48 15.07
C ASN A 39 -12.04 5.94 15.14
N LEU A 40 -10.85 5.36 14.96
CA LEU A 40 -10.66 3.91 15.01
C LEU A 40 -10.73 3.43 16.46
N THR A 41 -11.79 2.69 16.79
CA THR A 41 -11.95 2.09 18.11
C THR A 41 -11.04 0.87 18.29
N PRO A 42 -10.69 0.50 19.54
CA PRO A 42 -9.91 -0.70 19.82
C PRO A 42 -10.52 -2.00 19.27
N GLU A 43 -11.86 -2.12 19.27
CA GLU A 43 -12.56 -3.29 18.73
C GLU A 43 -12.38 -3.38 17.21
N ASN A 44 -12.48 -2.24 16.52
CA ASN A 44 -12.28 -2.19 15.07
C ASN A 44 -10.82 -2.44 14.70
N LEU A 45 -9.86 -1.91 15.47
CA LEU A 45 -8.44 -2.21 15.31
C LEU A 45 -8.18 -3.73 15.45
N THR A 46 -8.78 -4.36 16.45
CA THR A 46 -8.68 -5.82 16.67
C THR A 46 -9.22 -6.61 15.48
N LYS A 47 -10.36 -6.20 14.91
CA LYS A 47 -10.91 -6.82 13.69
C LYS A 47 -9.96 -6.71 12.51
N VAL A 48 -9.35 -5.54 12.29
CA VAL A 48 -8.35 -5.32 11.23
C VAL A 48 -7.15 -6.25 11.43
N ILE A 49 -6.59 -6.32 12.65
CA ILE A 49 -5.46 -7.19 12.98
C ILE A 49 -5.80 -8.66 12.69
N GLN A 50 -6.98 -9.11 13.12
CA GLN A 50 -7.38 -10.51 12.91
C GLN A 50 -7.60 -10.82 11.43
N ALA A 51 -8.19 -9.90 10.67
CA ALA A 51 -8.35 -10.05 9.22
C ALA A 51 -6.98 -10.19 8.53
N ILE A 52 -5.99 -9.36 8.90
CA ILE A 52 -4.63 -9.46 8.36
C ILE A 52 -3.99 -10.81 8.72
N LYS A 53 -4.02 -11.21 10.00
CA LYS A 53 -3.46 -12.50 10.44
C LYS A 53 -4.09 -13.68 9.71
N ASN A 54 -5.38 -13.62 9.40
CA ASN A 54 -6.07 -14.67 8.66
C ASN A 54 -5.72 -14.68 7.16
N ALA A 55 -5.52 -13.51 6.55
CA ALA A 55 -5.24 -13.37 5.13
C ALA A 55 -3.78 -13.67 4.77
N VAL A 56 -2.84 -13.44 5.70
CA VAL A 56 -1.39 -13.64 5.51
C VAL A 56 -0.93 -14.98 6.10
N LYS A 57 -1.83 -15.95 6.25
CA LYS A 57 -1.46 -17.29 6.75
C LYS A 57 -0.40 -17.93 5.85
N HIS A 58 0.72 -18.28 6.45
CA HIS A 58 1.57 -19.39 6.01
C HIS A 58 0.89 -20.71 6.33
#